data_AF-A0A1M7SM65-F1
#
_entry.id   AF-A0A1M7SM65-F1
#
_cell.length_a   1.000
_cell.length_b   1.000
_cell.length_c   1.000
_cell.angle_alpha   90.00
_cell.angle_beta   90.00
_cell.angle_gamma   90.00
#
_symmetry.space_group_name_H-M   'P 1'
#
loop_
_entity.id
_entity.type
_entity.pdbx_description
1 polymer ?
#
loop_
_entity_poly.entity_id
_entity_poly.type
_entity_poly.pdbx_seq_one_letter_code
_entity_poly.pdbx_strand_id
1 'polypeptide(L)'
;MKILSGSHFISSEYDVDILITTDVKGYNFSVPYTFYFDGNKVYIYQYGILKYTIDKKIDVKFEDFILRVLIGNEIGIIENYDKAKPDLFVCFEKTNYPSKFFYRKAQMWVGAQVSNVNVFGHIIYNGVVNRMLFSSKSQDGRLFEGTTYVLLNNEELVFGNQE
;
A
#
# COMPACT_ATOMS: atom_id res chain seq x y z
N MET A 1 1.68 -8.04 -10.54
CA MET A 1 1.07 -8.16 -9.19
C MET A 1 -0.22 -7.35 -9.18
N LYS A 2 -1.38 -8.00 -9.17
CA LYS A 2 -2.63 -7.34 -8.75
C LYS A 2 -2.56 -7.23 -7.23
N ILE A 3 -2.60 -6.04 -6.66
CA ILE A 3 -2.78 -5.80 -5.23
C ILE A 3 -4.28 -5.63 -5.08
N LEU A 4 -5.00 -6.68 -4.70
CA LEU A 4 -6.43 -6.57 -4.37
C LEU A 4 -6.58 -6.02 -2.97
N SER A 5 -7.03 -4.77 -2.85
CA SER A 5 -7.38 -4.11 -1.60
C SER A 5 -8.87 -4.32 -1.28
N GLY A 6 -9.18 -5.49 -0.72
CA GLY A 6 -10.55 -5.82 -0.29
C GLY A 6 -10.89 -5.23 1.07
N SER A 7 -12.19 -5.02 1.33
CA SER A 7 -12.76 -4.94 2.68
C SER A 7 -13.35 -6.29 3.06
N HIS A 8 -13.20 -6.67 4.33
CA HIS A 8 -13.75 -7.85 5.01
C HIS A 8 -14.76 -8.71 4.22
N PHE A 9 -14.23 -9.67 3.46
CA PHE A 9 -14.90 -10.94 3.17
C PHE A 9 -13.76 -11.92 2.84
N ILE A 10 -13.70 -13.07 3.53
CA ILE A 10 -12.63 -14.11 3.49
C ILE A 10 -11.57 -13.96 4.61
N SER A 11 -12.00 -14.03 5.87
CA SER A 11 -11.56 -15.03 6.87
C SER A 11 -12.19 -14.66 8.21
N SER A 12 -12.86 -15.61 8.85
CA SER A 12 -13.55 -15.42 10.14
C SER A 12 -12.62 -15.39 11.35
N GLU A 13 -11.30 -15.38 11.14
CA GLU A 13 -10.30 -15.61 12.19
C GLU A 13 -9.47 -14.37 12.54
N TYR A 14 -9.51 -13.30 11.73
CA TYR A 14 -8.77 -12.06 11.98
C TYR A 14 -9.60 -10.84 11.57
N ASP A 15 -9.79 -9.88 12.49
CA ASP A 15 -10.28 -8.54 12.17
C ASP A 15 -9.21 -7.82 11.33
N VAL A 16 -9.48 -7.67 10.04
CA VAL A 16 -8.52 -7.21 9.04
C VAL A 16 -9.09 -5.98 8.37
N ASP A 17 -8.44 -4.84 8.61
CA ASP A 17 -8.88 -3.58 8.03
C ASP A 17 -8.47 -3.47 6.54
N ILE A 18 -7.38 -4.13 6.10
CA ILE A 18 -6.87 -4.09 4.71
C ILE A 18 -6.26 -5.44 4.33
N LEU A 19 -6.71 -5.99 3.20
CA LEU A 19 -6.13 -7.16 2.52
C LEU A 19 -5.31 -6.69 1.32
N ILE A 20 -4.12 -7.24 1.04
CA ILE A 20 -3.43 -7.09 -0.26
C ILE A 20 -3.05 -8.50 -0.71
N THR A 21 -3.64 -9.02 -1.79
CA THR A 21 -3.29 -10.34 -2.35
C THR A 21 -2.88 -10.25 -3.82
N THR A 22 -1.91 -11.08 -4.23
CA THR A 22 -1.42 -11.21 -5.62
C THR A 22 -2.13 -12.35 -6.36
N ASP A 23 -2.71 -12.04 -7.53
CA ASP A 23 -3.30 -13.06 -8.41
C ASP A 23 -2.22 -13.87 -9.11
N VAL A 24 -2.36 -15.20 -9.08
CA VAL A 24 -1.46 -16.20 -9.67
C VAL A 24 -1.78 -16.43 -11.15
N LYS A 25 -2.96 -16.02 -11.63
CA LYS A 25 -3.35 -16.17 -13.04
C LYS A 25 -2.81 -15.01 -13.88
N GLY A 26 -1.64 -15.23 -14.49
CA GLY A 26 -1.14 -14.40 -15.59
C GLY A 26 -0.04 -13.39 -15.24
N TYR A 27 0.48 -13.40 -14.00
CA TYR A 27 1.58 -12.53 -13.60
C TYR A 27 2.70 -13.32 -12.92
N ASN A 28 3.95 -12.97 -13.24
CA ASN A 28 5.23 -13.56 -12.83
C ASN A 28 5.44 -13.57 -11.30
N PHE A 29 4.58 -14.22 -10.52
CA PHE A 29 4.83 -14.49 -9.11
C PHE A 29 4.50 -15.94 -8.83
N SER A 30 5.47 -16.64 -8.24
CA SER A 30 5.34 -18.03 -7.84
C SER A 30 4.41 -18.23 -6.64
N VAL A 31 4.15 -17.16 -5.85
CA VAL A 31 3.47 -17.25 -4.55
C VAL A 31 2.55 -16.06 -4.24
N PRO A 32 1.31 -16.29 -3.73
CA PRO A 32 0.48 -15.22 -3.18
C PRO A 32 0.98 -14.73 -1.82
N TYR A 33 1.16 -13.41 -1.70
CA TYR A 33 1.43 -12.75 -0.42
C TYR A 33 0.17 -12.05 0.10
N THR A 34 0.03 -11.97 1.42
CA THR A 34 -1.12 -11.35 2.07
C THR A 34 -0.68 -10.35 3.12
N PHE A 35 -1.15 -9.11 3.03
CA PHE A 35 -0.89 -8.07 4.03
C PHE A 35 -2.14 -7.87 4.88
N TYR A 36 -1.95 -7.76 6.19
CA TYR A 36 -2.99 -7.43 7.15
C TYR A 36 -2.56 -6.25 7.99
N PHE A 37 -3.35 -5.17 8.00
CA PHE A 37 -3.12 -4.02 8.88
C PHE A 37 -4.15 -4.01 10.00
N ASP A 38 -3.70 -3.97 11.26
CA ASP A 38 -4.57 -3.94 12.45
C ASP A 38 -4.85 -2.50 12.98
N GLY A 39 -4.29 -1.49 12.29
CA GLY A 39 -4.34 -0.10 12.72
C GLY A 39 -3.04 0.44 13.31
N ASN A 40 -2.09 -0.43 13.66
CA ASN A 40 -0.77 -0.07 14.17
C ASN A 40 0.36 -0.84 13.48
N LYS A 41 0.14 -2.10 13.13
CA LYS A 41 1.12 -3.00 12.54
C LYS A 41 0.60 -3.63 11.27
N VAL A 42 1.53 -3.92 10.36
CA VAL A 42 1.27 -4.72 9.17
C VAL A 42 1.88 -6.11 9.37
N TYR A 43 1.06 -7.13 9.15
CA TYR A 43 1.47 -8.52 9.14
C TYR A 43 1.48 -9.01 7.70
N ILE A 44 2.59 -9.58 7.26
CA ILE A 44 2.73 -10.12 5.90
C ILE A 44 2.86 -11.63 5.99
N TYR A 45 1.95 -12.32 5.31
CA TYR A 45 1.90 -13.76 5.20
C TYR A 45 2.28 -14.21 3.79
N GLN A 46 2.88 -15.39 3.71
CA GLN A 46 3.20 -16.09 2.46
C GLN A 46 2.78 -17.55 2.62
N TYR A 47 1.91 -18.06 1.76
CA TYR A 47 1.28 -19.39 1.91
C TYR A 47 0.67 -19.63 3.32
N GLY A 48 0.05 -18.61 3.91
CA GLY A 48 -0.53 -18.70 5.25
C GLY A 48 0.50 -18.70 6.41
N ILE A 49 1.80 -18.59 6.11
CA ILE A 49 2.86 -18.49 7.12
C ILE A 49 3.23 -17.01 7.31
N LEU A 50 3.19 -16.52 8.55
CA LEU A 50 3.63 -15.17 8.89
C LEU A 50 5.13 -15.02 8.58
N LYS A 51 5.48 -14.05 7.75
CA LYS A 51 6.86 -13.72 7.36
C LYS A 51 7.37 -12.46 8.02
N TYR A 52 6.53 -11.43 8.11
CA TYR A 52 6.92 -10.13 8.65
C TYR A 52 5.85 -9.58 9.58
N THR A 53 6.31 -8.96 10.66
CA THR A 53 5.51 -8.06 11.51
C THR A 53 6.19 -6.71 11.48
N ILE A 54 5.47 -5.68 11.04
CA ILE A 54 6.03 -4.37 10.69
C ILE A 54 5.28 -3.32 11.49
N ASP A 55 6.00 -2.47 12.21
CA ASP A 55 5.46 -1.35 12.98
C ASP A 55 6.10 0.00 12.62
N LYS A 56 7.04 0.00 11.67
CA LYS A 56 7.76 1.18 11.17
C LYS A 56 7.94 1.09 9.64
N LYS A 57 9.18 1.17 9.17
CA LYS A 57 9.58 1.02 7.77
C LYS A 57 10.18 -0.35 7.54
N ILE A 58 9.83 -0.99 6.43
CA ILE A 58 10.56 -2.14 5.91
C ILE A 58 10.55 -2.14 4.38
N ASP A 59 11.62 -2.67 3.79
CA ASP A 59 11.66 -3.01 2.37
C ASP A 59 11.42 -4.51 2.26
N VAL A 60 10.35 -4.89 1.58
CA VAL A 60 9.96 -6.28 1.38
C VAL A 60 10.23 -6.63 -0.07
N LYS A 61 11.14 -7.58 -0.28
CA LYS A 61 11.50 -8.08 -1.60
C LYS A 61 10.56 -9.21 -2.00
N PHE A 62 9.92 -9.05 -3.16
CA PHE A 62 9.05 -10.02 -3.81
C PHE A 62 9.65 -10.37 -5.16
N GLU A 63 10.42 -11.45 -5.22
CA GLU A 63 11.15 -11.85 -6.43
C GLU A 63 12.02 -10.68 -6.94
N ASP A 64 11.68 -10.10 -8.09
CA ASP A 64 12.41 -8.98 -8.69
C ASP A 64 11.93 -7.59 -8.23
N PHE A 65 10.85 -7.52 -7.46
CA PHE A 65 10.27 -6.28 -6.96
C PHE A 65 10.64 -5.99 -5.51
N ILE A 66 10.73 -4.71 -5.16
CA ILE A 66 10.92 -4.21 -3.81
C ILE A 66 9.75 -3.28 -3.47
N LEU A 67 8.96 -3.67 -2.47
CA LEU A 67 7.93 -2.81 -1.89
C LEU A 67 8.46 -2.17 -0.62
N ARG A 68 8.37 -0.84 -0.50
CA ARG A 68 8.64 -0.15 0.76
C ARG A 68 7.35 0.08 1.51
N VAL A 69 7.22 -0.55 2.68
CA VAL A 69 6.09 -0.36 3.58
C VAL A 69 6.40 0.76 4.57
N LEU A 70 5.53 1.76 4.64
CA LEU A 70 5.62 2.89 5.59
C LEU A 70 4.39 2.94 6.46
N ILE A 71 4.57 2.96 7.78
CA ILE A 71 3.47 2.99 8.74
C ILE A 71 3.51 4.26 9.58
N GLY A 72 2.37 4.93 9.73
CA GLY A 72 2.19 6.04 10.65
C GLY A 72 3.17 7.19 10.38
N ASN A 73 4.04 7.48 11.35
CA ASN A 73 5.01 8.58 11.26
C ASN A 73 6.06 8.41 10.16
N GLU A 74 6.36 7.17 9.75
CA GLU A 74 7.31 6.88 8.67
C GLU A 74 6.86 7.48 7.33
N ILE A 75 5.55 7.71 7.15
CA ILE A 75 4.97 8.38 5.98
C ILE A 75 5.44 9.84 5.88
N GLY A 76 5.75 10.47 7.02
CA GLY A 76 6.16 11.87 7.09
C GLY A 76 7.67 12.11 7.02
N ILE A 77 8.49 11.06 6.97
CA ILE A 77 9.95 11.17 6.93
C ILE A 77 10.38 11.24 5.45
N ILE A 78 10.87 12.39 5.01
CA ILE A 78 11.17 12.62 3.59
C ILE A 78 12.30 11.70 3.08
N GLU A 79 13.24 11.37 3.95
CA GLU A 79 14.37 10.49 3.65
C GLU A 79 13.94 9.07 3.26
N ASN A 80 12.74 8.65 3.71
CA ASN A 80 12.17 7.37 3.32
C ASN A 80 11.77 7.33 1.84
N TYR A 81 11.58 8.48 1.20
CA TYR A 81 11.23 8.60 -0.22
C TYR A 81 12.44 8.86 -1.12
N ASP A 82 13.49 9.46 -0.58
CA ASP A 82 14.66 9.89 -1.36
C ASP A 82 15.72 8.77 -1.53
N LYS A 83 15.95 7.96 -0.48
CA LYS A 83 17.01 6.94 -0.48
C LYS A 83 16.53 5.60 -1.02
N ALA A 84 17.27 5.02 -1.98
CA ALA A 84 17.05 3.68 -2.54
C ALA A 84 15.58 3.43 -2.95
N LYS A 85 15.25 3.80 -4.19
CA LYS A 85 13.87 3.84 -4.69
C LYS A 85 13.29 2.43 -4.81
N PRO A 86 12.21 2.10 -4.09
CA PRO A 86 11.47 0.85 -4.29
C PRO A 86 10.71 0.91 -5.62
N ASP A 87 10.12 -0.21 -6.03
CA ASP A 87 9.22 -0.25 -7.19
C ASP A 87 7.84 0.32 -6.86
N LEU A 88 7.44 0.25 -5.59
CA LEU A 88 6.20 0.83 -5.09
C LEU A 88 6.31 1.11 -3.58
N PHE A 89 5.77 2.26 -3.16
CA PHE A 89 5.52 2.54 -1.76
C PHE A 89 4.12 2.07 -1.36
N VAL A 90 4.02 1.39 -0.21
CA VAL A 90 2.74 1.01 0.38
C VAL A 90 2.64 1.64 1.77
N CYS A 91 1.68 2.55 1.97
CA CYS A 91 1.57 3.33 3.19
C CYS A 91 0.32 2.97 3.98
N PHE A 92 0.43 2.93 5.32
CA PHE A 92 -0.65 2.61 6.24
C PHE A 92 -0.76 3.61 7.39
N GLU A 93 -1.97 4.08 7.69
CA GLU A 93 -2.27 4.95 8.83
C GLU A 93 -3.67 4.66 9.39
N LYS A 94 -3.84 4.82 10.71
CA LYS A 94 -5.16 4.86 11.36
C LYS A 94 -5.27 6.15 12.16
N THR A 95 -6.32 6.92 11.90
CA THR A 95 -6.54 8.18 12.60
C THR A 95 -8.01 8.52 12.68
N ASN A 96 -8.39 9.21 13.75
CA ASN A 96 -9.70 9.85 13.87
C ASN A 96 -9.61 11.39 13.72
N TYR A 97 -8.40 11.92 13.47
CA TYR A 97 -8.15 13.35 13.34
C TYR A 97 -8.19 13.77 11.87
N PRO A 98 -9.10 14.69 11.48
CA PRO A 98 -9.19 15.17 10.10
C PRO A 98 -7.88 15.79 9.61
N SER A 99 -7.21 16.58 10.46
CA SER A 99 -5.94 17.22 10.14
C SER A 99 -4.86 16.19 9.78
N LYS A 100 -4.74 15.12 10.58
CA LYS A 100 -3.78 14.04 10.33
C LYS A 100 -4.13 13.28 9.04
N PHE A 101 -5.41 13.04 8.78
CA PHE A 101 -5.88 12.43 7.53
C PHE A 101 -5.43 13.22 6.29
N PHE A 102 -5.75 14.51 6.22
CA PHE A 102 -5.34 15.35 5.08
C PHE A 102 -3.84 15.53 4.98
N TYR A 103 -3.15 15.66 6.12
CA TYR A 103 -1.70 15.82 6.14
C TYR A 103 -0.98 14.59 5.58
N ARG A 104 -1.43 13.38 5.94
CA ARG A 104 -0.88 12.13 5.39
C ARG A 104 -1.12 11.99 3.90
N LYS A 105 -2.29 12.41 3.40
CA LYS A 105 -2.57 12.46 1.95
C LYS A 105 -1.57 13.36 1.23
N ALA A 106 -1.29 14.54 1.77
CA ALA A 106 -0.31 15.46 1.20
C ALA A 106 1.12 14.88 1.24
N GLN A 107 1.51 14.23 2.35
CA GLN A 107 2.83 13.61 2.47
C GLN A 107 3.04 12.46 1.48
N MET A 108 2.03 11.61 1.28
CA MET A 108 2.08 10.54 0.27
C MET A 108 2.18 11.11 -1.15
N TRP A 109 1.45 12.19 -1.43
CA TRP A 109 1.54 12.88 -2.72
C TRP A 109 2.94 13.44 -2.98
N VAL A 110 3.47 14.24 -2.04
CA VAL A 110 4.82 14.79 -2.14
C VAL A 110 5.85 13.67 -2.23
N GLY A 111 5.68 12.61 -1.45
CA GLY A 111 6.53 11.42 -1.49
C GLY A 111 6.59 10.78 -2.88
N ALA A 112 5.46 10.68 -3.59
CA ALA A 112 5.43 10.16 -4.95
C ALA A 112 6.19 11.05 -5.93
N GLN A 113 6.03 12.38 -5.81
CA GLN A 113 6.68 13.36 -6.67
C GLN A 113 8.21 13.40 -6.45
N VAL A 114 8.65 13.43 -5.19
CA VAL A 114 10.08 13.50 -4.84
C VAL A 114 10.80 12.19 -5.18
N SER A 115 10.18 11.04 -4.89
CA SER A 115 10.78 9.74 -5.19
C SER A 115 10.75 9.39 -6.68
N ASN A 116 9.86 10.01 -7.46
CA ASN A 116 9.50 9.57 -8.81
C ASN A 116 8.99 8.12 -8.88
N VAL A 117 8.36 7.64 -7.79
CA VAL A 117 7.77 6.30 -7.66
C VAL A 117 6.33 6.45 -7.16
N ASN A 118 5.45 5.53 -7.54
CA ASN A 118 4.06 5.59 -7.10
C ASN A 118 3.92 5.25 -5.61
N VAL A 119 2.94 5.89 -4.95
CA VAL A 119 2.61 5.66 -3.55
C VAL A 119 1.17 5.16 -3.45
N PHE A 120 1.01 3.93 -2.96
CA PHE A 120 -0.28 3.34 -2.66
C PHE A 120 -0.59 3.44 -1.16
N GLY A 121 -1.46 4.39 -0.81
CA GLY A 121 -1.81 4.74 0.55
C GLY A 121 -3.12 4.13 1.00
N HIS A 122 -3.14 3.66 2.23
CA HIS A 122 -4.32 3.23 2.95
C HIS A 122 -4.42 4.00 4.26
N ILE A 123 -5.50 4.76 4.44
CA ILE A 123 -5.75 5.48 5.68
C ILE A 123 -7.12 5.08 6.22
N ILE A 124 -7.14 4.47 7.40
CA ILE A 124 -8.36 4.23 8.15
C ILE A 124 -8.72 5.54 8.85
N TYR A 125 -9.76 6.21 8.37
CA TYR A 125 -10.26 7.44 8.94
C TYR A 125 -11.68 7.22 9.48
N ASN A 126 -11.87 7.39 10.79
CA ASN A 126 -13.15 7.14 11.47
C ASN A 126 -13.76 5.76 11.12
N GLY A 127 -12.92 4.72 11.08
CA GLY A 127 -13.33 3.36 10.75
C GLY A 127 -13.56 3.08 9.25
N VAL A 128 -13.40 4.09 8.39
CA VAL A 128 -13.53 3.93 6.93
C VAL A 128 -12.16 3.84 6.29
N VAL A 129 -11.93 2.78 5.51
CA VAL A 129 -10.67 2.56 4.78
C VAL A 129 -10.65 3.44 3.52
N ASN A 130 -9.79 4.44 3.51
CA ASN A 130 -9.55 5.32 2.36
C ASN A 130 -8.34 4.81 1.60
N ARG A 131 -8.56 4.35 0.36
CA ARG A 131 -7.53 3.82 -0.54
C ARG A 131 -7.22 4.87 -1.59
N MET A 132 -5.94 5.19 -1.73
CA MET A 132 -5.49 6.29 -2.58
C MET A 132 -4.21 5.89 -3.28
N LEU A 133 -4.12 6.24 -4.56
CA LEU A 133 -2.90 6.11 -5.30
C LEU A 133 -2.43 7.48 -5.79
N PHE A 134 -1.18 7.78 -5.47
CA PHE A 134 -0.44 8.92 -5.98
C PHE A 134 0.56 8.46 -7.02
N SER A 135 0.48 9.03 -8.21
CA SER A 135 1.39 8.72 -9.32
C SER A 135 2.49 9.76 -9.41
N SER A 136 3.72 9.34 -9.68
CA SER A 136 4.82 10.25 -9.96
C SER A 136 4.72 10.94 -11.32
N LYS A 137 3.92 10.39 -12.24
CA LYS A 137 3.83 10.85 -13.63
C LYS A 137 2.61 11.73 -13.94
N SER A 138 1.65 11.89 -13.02
CA SER A 138 0.49 12.76 -13.28
C SER A 138 0.73 14.18 -12.75
N GLN A 139 0.32 15.19 -13.54
CA GLN A 139 0.50 16.61 -13.20
C GLN A 139 -0.30 17.04 -11.96
N ASP A 140 -1.44 16.38 -11.68
CA ASP A 140 -2.26 16.62 -10.48
C ASP A 140 -1.91 15.68 -9.30
N GLY A 141 -1.02 14.72 -9.51
CA GLY A 141 -0.43 13.81 -8.52
C GLY A 141 -1.36 12.84 -7.76
N ARG A 142 -2.68 13.05 -7.76
CA ARG A 142 -3.69 12.04 -7.42
C ARG A 142 -4.17 11.37 -8.70
N LEU A 143 -4.15 10.04 -8.73
CA LEU A 143 -4.80 9.32 -9.82
C LEU A 143 -6.23 8.93 -9.44
N PHE A 144 -6.47 8.38 -8.24
CA PHE A 144 -7.79 7.85 -7.88
C PHE A 144 -7.99 7.78 -6.35
N GLU A 145 -9.17 8.19 -5.87
CA GLU A 145 -9.69 7.86 -4.54
C GLU A 145 -10.70 6.71 -4.70
N GLY A 146 -10.57 5.64 -3.91
CA GLY A 146 -11.43 4.44 -4.05
C GLY A 146 -10.81 3.27 -4.80
N THR A 147 -9.51 3.35 -5.15
CA THR A 147 -8.77 2.27 -5.83
C THR A 147 -8.88 0.95 -5.05
N THR A 148 -9.60 -0.02 -5.62
CA THR A 148 -9.73 -1.37 -5.05
C THR A 148 -8.57 -2.28 -5.44
N TYR A 149 -7.83 -1.96 -6.51
CA TYR A 149 -6.61 -2.68 -6.84
C TYR A 149 -5.53 -1.90 -7.58
N VAL A 150 -4.27 -2.31 -7.40
CA VAL A 150 -3.09 -1.82 -8.13
C VAL A 150 -2.44 -2.97 -8.90
N LEU A 151 -2.30 -2.88 -10.22
CA LEU A 151 -1.56 -3.85 -11.03
C LEU A 151 -0.14 -3.34 -11.29
N LEU A 152 0.85 -3.97 -10.65
CA LEU A 152 2.27 -3.84 -10.99
C LEU A 152 2.60 -4.80 -12.16
N ASN A 153 2.73 -4.29 -13.38
CA ASN A 153 3.36 -5.03 -14.48
C ASN A 153 4.75 -4.47 -14.73
N ASN A 154 5.66 -5.30 -15.29
CA ASN A 154 7.03 -4.92 -15.63
C ASN A 154 7.12 -3.68 -16.56
N GLU A 155 6.01 -3.25 -17.17
CA GLU A 155 5.97 -2.18 -18.15
C GLU A 155 5.07 -1.00 -17.72
N GLU A 156 3.97 -1.23 -16.99
CA GLU A 156 3.02 -0.19 -16.58
C GLU A 156 2.27 -0.52 -15.28
N LEU A 157 1.86 0.54 -14.57
CA LEU A 157 1.00 0.49 -13.40
C LEU A 157 -0.46 0.76 -13.81
N VAL A 158 -1.33 -0.25 -13.70
CA VAL A 158 -2.75 -0.17 -14.11
C VAL A 158 -3.66 -0.18 -12.88
N PHE A 159 -4.71 0.65 -12.87
CA PHE A 159 -5.64 0.82 -11.74
C PHE A 159 -7.09 0.67 -12.18
N GLY A 160 -7.98 0.22 -11.29
CA GLY A 160 -9.41 0.19 -11.57
C GLY A 160 -10.30 -0.08 -10.37
N ASN A 161 -11.61 -0.04 -10.61
CA ASN A 161 -12.65 -0.45 -9.67
C ASN A 161 -13.13 -1.84 -10.06
N GLN A 162 -13.38 -2.72 -9.08
CA GLN A 162 -14.37 -3.78 -9.30
C GLN A 162 -15.75 -3.16 -9.13
N GLU A 163 -16.50 -3.06 -10.23
CA GLU A 163 -17.96 -2.93 -10.16
C GLU A 163 -18.59 -4.22 -9.62
#